data_AF-A0A7W3T1V9-F1
#
_entry.id   AF-A0A7W3T1V9-F1
#
_cell.length_a   1.000
_cell.length_b   1.000
_cell.length_c   1.000
_cell.angle_alpha   90.00
_cell.angle_beta   90.00
_cell.angle_gamma   90.00
#
_symmetry.space_group_name_H-M   'P 1'
#
loop_
_entity.id
_entity.type
_entity.pdbx_description
1 polymer ?
#
loop_
_entity_poly.entity_id
_entity_poly.type
_entity_poly.pdbx_seq_one_letter_code
_entity_poly.pdbx_strand_id
1 'polypeptide(L)'
;MTDHLSAVFAMLGPGSRRFADPAAWERTEAGIGTELPGDYKEFVDEYAPIRLNGHLCFHHPATTRWNLLEEIRATEQAFREVDWDGLPHPETGADGSLIPALGTDFGFQVFLRRASRAPEWSVVVHNRDEGGYWEHPMGFAEWLHRQLLGEEVIHPNGTYFYPGPVRLEHLPMSAEDRRPAAWYGPDRGM
;
A
#
# COMPACT_ATOMS: atom_id res chain seq x y z
N MET A 1 2.37 -21.54 -8.97
CA MET A 1 2.00 -20.15 -8.66
C MET A 1 2.63 -19.85 -7.31
N THR A 2 3.52 -18.85 -7.25
CA THR A 2 4.14 -18.43 -6.00
C THR A 2 3.06 -17.82 -5.12
N ASP A 3 2.97 -18.24 -3.86
CA ASP A 3 2.20 -17.50 -2.87
C ASP A 3 3.00 -16.26 -2.47
N HIS A 4 2.68 -15.14 -3.13
CA HIS A 4 3.40 -13.89 -2.95
C HIS A 4 3.21 -13.29 -1.56
N LEU A 5 2.07 -13.52 -0.91
CA LEU A 5 1.84 -12.99 0.44
C LEU A 5 2.72 -13.72 1.45
N SER A 6 2.77 -15.05 1.37
CA SER A 6 3.70 -15.85 2.17
C SER A 6 5.16 -15.46 1.92
N ALA A 7 5.54 -15.16 0.67
CA ALA A 7 6.89 -14.71 0.35
C ALA A 7 7.20 -13.33 0.97
N VAL A 8 6.25 -12.39 0.93
CA VAL A 8 6.38 -11.09 1.63
C VAL A 8 6.57 -11.31 3.12
N PHE A 9 5.73 -12.13 3.78
CA PHE A 9 5.85 -12.41 5.21
C PHE A 9 7.20 -13.07 5.56
N ALA A 10 7.69 -13.96 4.71
CA ALA A 10 9.02 -14.53 4.88
C ALA A 10 10.14 -13.47 4.80
N MET A 11 9.99 -12.42 3.99
CA MET A 11 10.97 -11.32 3.89
C MET A 11 10.88 -10.30 5.03
N LEU A 12 9.69 -10.13 5.62
CA LEU A 12 9.44 -9.15 6.69
C LEU A 12 9.60 -9.72 8.09
N GLY A 13 9.50 -11.04 8.25
CA GLY A 13 9.53 -11.71 9.54
C GLY A 13 8.19 -11.58 10.29
N PRO A 14 8.13 -11.96 11.57
CA PRO A 14 6.88 -12.02 12.32
C PRO A 14 6.21 -10.63 12.43
N GLY A 15 4.93 -10.56 12.10
CA GLY A 15 4.08 -9.41 12.39
C GLY A 15 3.48 -9.49 13.81
N SER A 16 2.61 -8.52 14.11
CA SER A 16 2.05 -8.38 15.47
C SER A 16 0.52 -8.35 15.51
N ARG A 17 -0.14 -8.16 14.36
CA ARG A 17 -1.60 -8.01 14.28
C ARG A 17 -2.18 -6.98 15.25
N ARG A 18 -1.40 -5.96 15.63
CA ARG A 18 -1.67 -5.08 16.78
C ARG A 18 -3.03 -4.40 16.72
N PHE A 19 -3.52 -4.11 15.51
CA PHE A 19 -4.73 -3.34 15.27
C PHE A 19 -5.79 -4.10 14.48
N ALA A 20 -5.62 -5.40 14.25
CA ALA A 20 -6.56 -6.21 13.48
C ALA A 20 -7.97 -6.11 14.07
N ASP A 21 -8.90 -5.54 13.31
CA ASP A 21 -10.29 -5.31 13.69
C ASP A 21 -11.20 -5.48 12.47
N PRO A 22 -11.92 -6.62 12.36
CA PRO A 22 -12.84 -6.86 11.26
C PRO A 22 -13.91 -5.76 11.10
N ALA A 23 -14.38 -5.19 12.21
CA ALA A 23 -15.40 -4.14 12.15
C ALA A 23 -14.83 -2.83 11.59
N ALA A 24 -13.53 -2.58 11.74
CA ALA A 24 -12.87 -1.43 11.10
C ALA A 24 -12.85 -1.58 9.58
N TRP A 25 -12.58 -2.78 9.08
CA TRP A 25 -12.62 -3.08 7.65
C TRP A 25 -14.03 -2.90 7.08
N GLU A 26 -15.06 -3.44 7.74
CA GLU A 26 -16.46 -3.26 7.30
C GLU A 26 -16.83 -1.77 7.16
N ARG A 27 -16.42 -0.93 8.13
CA ARG A 27 -16.65 0.53 8.07
C ARG A 27 -15.86 1.19 6.94
N THR A 28 -14.62 0.78 6.71
CA THR A 28 -13.79 1.32 5.62
C THR A 28 -14.36 0.95 4.26
N GLU A 29 -14.70 -0.32 4.04
CA GLU A 29 -15.28 -0.84 2.78
C GLU A 29 -16.65 -0.20 2.49
N ALA A 30 -17.50 -0.06 3.51
CA ALA A 30 -18.75 0.70 3.39
C ALA A 30 -18.51 2.18 3.07
N GLY A 31 -17.43 2.77 3.62
CA GLY A 31 -17.06 4.16 3.41
C GLY A 31 -16.51 4.46 2.01
N ILE A 32 -15.83 3.49 1.38
CA ILE A 32 -15.32 3.59 0.00
C ILE A 32 -16.29 3.02 -1.05
N GLY A 33 -17.33 2.30 -0.61
CA GLY A 33 -18.34 1.71 -1.49
C GLY A 33 -17.91 0.43 -2.23
N THR A 34 -16.80 -0.20 -1.84
CA THR A 34 -16.29 -1.44 -2.44
C THR A 34 -15.43 -2.22 -1.45
N GLU A 35 -15.26 -3.51 -1.70
CA GLU A 35 -14.37 -4.38 -0.93
C GLU A 35 -12.91 -4.16 -1.33
N LEU A 36 -11.97 -4.37 -0.41
CA LEU A 36 -10.54 -4.36 -0.66
C LEU A 36 -9.99 -5.79 -0.86
N PRO A 37 -8.86 -5.96 -1.59
CA PRO A 37 -8.21 -7.24 -1.75
C PRO A 37 -7.91 -7.92 -0.42
N GLY A 38 -8.13 -9.24 -0.34
CA GLY A 38 -7.85 -10.00 0.87
C GLY A 38 -6.38 -9.99 1.28
N ASP A 39 -5.47 -10.08 0.31
CA ASP A 39 -4.02 -10.05 0.54
C ASP A 39 -3.53 -8.69 1.08
N TYR A 40 -4.12 -7.60 0.61
CA TYR A 40 -3.88 -6.26 1.14
C TYR A 40 -4.38 -6.14 2.59
N LYS A 41 -5.60 -6.58 2.88
CA LYS A 41 -6.16 -6.54 4.24
C LYS A 41 -5.33 -7.36 5.22
N GLU A 42 -4.90 -8.56 4.81
CA GLU A 42 -4.09 -9.44 5.64
C GLU A 42 -2.72 -8.82 5.95
N PHE A 43 -2.06 -8.22 4.94
CA PHE A 43 -0.81 -7.49 5.14
C PHE A 43 -0.97 -6.29 6.10
N VAL A 44 -2.02 -5.48 5.90
CA VAL A 44 -2.29 -4.30 6.71
C VAL A 44 -2.57 -4.70 8.15
N ASP A 45 -3.40 -5.71 8.40
CA ASP A 45 -3.64 -6.23 9.75
C ASP A 45 -2.33 -6.67 10.40
N GLU A 46 -1.48 -7.40 9.68
CA GLU A 46 -0.27 -8.02 10.20
C GLU A 46 0.78 -7.01 10.66
N TYR A 47 1.00 -5.95 9.87
CA TYR A 47 2.08 -4.99 10.11
C TYR A 47 1.64 -3.55 10.37
N ALA A 48 0.59 -3.05 9.72
CA ALA A 48 0.28 -1.61 9.72
C ALA A 48 -0.28 -1.12 11.08
N PRO A 49 -0.12 0.19 11.39
CA PRO A 49 0.51 1.24 10.60
C PRO A 49 2.04 1.22 10.71
N ILE A 50 2.71 1.19 9.56
CA ILE A 50 4.17 1.09 9.46
C ILE A 50 4.74 1.85 8.28
N ARG A 51 6.06 2.01 8.31
CA ARG A 51 6.90 2.42 7.19
C ARG A 51 7.87 1.30 6.84
N LEU A 52 7.87 0.84 5.59
CA LEU A 52 8.87 -0.10 5.08
C LEU A 52 10.02 0.63 4.39
N ASN A 53 11.25 0.22 4.69
CA ASN A 53 12.50 0.73 4.12
C ASN A 53 12.60 2.27 4.13
N GLY A 54 11.91 2.92 5.07
CA GLY A 54 11.87 4.37 5.20
C GLY A 54 10.96 5.11 4.21
N HIS A 55 10.31 4.40 3.26
CA HIS A 55 9.61 5.06 2.15
C HIS A 55 8.16 4.61 1.94
N LEU A 56 7.85 3.30 1.98
CA LEU A 56 6.47 2.84 1.79
C LEU A 56 5.68 3.02 3.09
N CYS A 57 4.67 3.89 3.09
CA CYS A 57 3.87 4.20 4.27
C CYS A 57 2.50 3.52 4.22
N PHE A 58 2.23 2.65 5.17
CA PHE A 58 0.97 1.92 5.29
C PHE A 58 0.16 2.41 6.49
N HIS A 59 -1.12 2.68 6.24
CA HIS A 59 -2.08 3.14 7.23
C HIS A 59 -3.00 1.97 7.65
N HIS A 60 -3.66 2.10 8.79
CA HIS A 60 -4.51 1.04 9.33
C HIS A 60 -5.91 1.58 9.67
N PRO A 61 -7.00 0.92 9.23
CA PRO A 61 -8.37 1.42 9.38
C PRO A 61 -8.83 1.56 10.85
N ALA A 62 -8.33 0.70 11.74
CA ALA A 62 -8.65 0.75 13.17
C ALA A 62 -7.93 1.86 13.97
N THR A 63 -7.06 2.66 13.33
CA THR A 63 -6.28 3.69 14.04
C THR A 63 -6.86 5.08 13.82
N THR A 64 -6.73 5.96 14.81
CA THR A 64 -7.22 7.36 14.69
C THR A 64 -6.26 8.25 13.92
N ARG A 65 -4.95 8.16 14.20
CA ARG A 65 -3.94 9.07 13.63
C ARG A 65 -3.52 8.72 12.20
N TRP A 66 -3.38 7.43 11.91
CA TRP A 66 -2.98 6.90 10.60
C TRP A 66 -4.13 6.11 10.01
N ASN A 67 -5.31 6.74 10.00
CA ASN A 67 -6.54 6.11 9.56
C ASN A 67 -6.53 5.93 8.04
N LEU A 68 -6.76 4.70 7.57
CA LEU A 68 -6.74 4.38 6.14
C LEU A 68 -7.88 5.07 5.37
N LEU A 69 -9.10 5.13 5.93
CA LEU A 69 -10.23 5.76 5.24
C LEU A 69 -10.05 7.27 5.09
N GLU A 70 -9.52 7.92 6.13
CA GLU A 70 -9.22 9.35 6.07
C GLU A 70 -8.09 9.64 5.08
N GLU A 71 -7.07 8.79 5.00
CA GLU A 71 -6.00 8.90 4.00
C GLU A 71 -6.52 8.72 2.56
N ILE A 72 -7.41 7.75 2.36
CA ILE A 72 -8.08 7.55 1.07
C ILE A 72 -8.79 8.83 0.66
N ARG A 73 -9.66 9.38 1.52
CA ARG A 73 -10.41 10.62 1.24
C ARG A 73 -9.52 11.83 1.00
N ALA A 74 -8.47 11.97 1.81
CA ALA A 74 -7.50 13.04 1.64
C ALA A 74 -6.77 12.95 0.29
N THR A 75 -6.40 11.73 -0.11
CA THR A 75 -5.78 11.47 -1.41
C THR A 75 -6.77 11.78 -2.54
N GLU A 76 -8.00 11.27 -2.50
CA GLU A 76 -9.01 11.59 -3.52
C GLU A 76 -9.20 13.09 -3.70
N GLN A 77 -9.29 13.83 -2.60
CA GLN A 77 -9.43 15.28 -2.64
C GLN A 77 -8.20 15.97 -3.23
N ALA A 78 -7.00 15.47 -2.96
CA ALA A 78 -5.75 15.99 -3.54
C ALA A 78 -5.66 15.73 -5.05
N PHE A 79 -6.22 14.62 -5.52
CA PHE A 79 -6.17 14.22 -6.92
C PHE A 79 -7.36 14.70 -7.76
N ARG A 80 -8.37 15.32 -7.15
CA ARG A 80 -9.62 15.79 -7.79
C ARG A 80 -9.43 16.68 -9.03
N GLU A 81 -8.36 17.45 -9.07
CA GLU A 81 -8.06 18.38 -10.17
C GLU A 81 -6.91 17.89 -11.07
N VAL A 82 -6.39 16.69 -10.82
CA VAL A 82 -5.33 16.08 -11.63
C VAL A 82 -5.96 15.53 -12.91
N ASP A 83 -5.35 15.83 -14.05
CA ASP A 83 -5.73 15.21 -15.32
C ASP A 83 -5.12 13.81 -15.39
N TRP A 84 -5.97 12.80 -15.51
CA TRP A 84 -5.58 11.39 -15.50
C TRP A 84 -5.36 10.81 -16.91
N ASP A 85 -5.29 11.64 -17.95
CA ASP A 85 -4.98 11.24 -19.35
C ASP A 85 -5.80 10.00 -19.81
N GLY A 86 -7.09 9.97 -19.46
CA GLY A 86 -8.01 8.90 -19.84
C GLY A 86 -8.03 7.66 -18.92
N LEU A 87 -7.32 7.68 -17.79
CA LEU A 87 -7.53 6.70 -16.72
C LEU A 87 -8.75 7.00 -15.84
N PRO A 88 -9.24 5.98 -15.10
CA PRO A 88 -10.20 6.21 -14.03
C PRO A 88 -9.61 7.14 -12.97
N HIS A 89 -10.39 8.16 -12.61
CA HIS A 89 -10.08 9.02 -11.49
C HIS A 89 -10.17 8.22 -10.16
N PRO A 90 -9.36 8.53 -9.13
CA PRO A 90 -9.64 8.07 -7.77
C PRO A 90 -10.94 8.72 -7.30
N GLU A 91 -12.04 8.01 -7.48
CA GLU A 91 -13.38 8.38 -7.02
C GLU A 91 -14.04 7.14 -6.40
N THR A 92 -13.95 7.01 -5.09
CA THR A 92 -14.58 5.95 -4.30
C THR A 92 -16.07 5.85 -4.62
N GLY A 93 -16.55 4.62 -4.76
CA GLY A 93 -17.94 4.31 -5.11
C GLY A 93 -18.26 4.24 -6.61
N ALA A 94 -17.34 4.59 -7.51
CA ALA A 94 -17.49 4.34 -8.95
C ALA A 94 -16.84 3.01 -9.37
N ASP A 95 -17.46 2.29 -10.32
CA ASP A 95 -16.88 1.08 -10.94
C ASP A 95 -15.53 1.41 -11.58
N GLY A 96 -14.48 0.67 -11.21
CA GLY A 96 -13.13 0.85 -11.76
C GLY A 96 -12.33 2.01 -11.15
N SER A 97 -12.79 2.57 -10.03
CA SER A 97 -12.09 3.62 -9.29
C SER A 97 -10.75 3.17 -8.71
N LEU A 98 -9.83 4.12 -8.63
CA LEU A 98 -8.52 3.94 -7.99
C LEU A 98 -8.64 4.16 -6.48
N ILE A 99 -8.28 3.15 -5.70
CA ILE A 99 -8.33 3.19 -4.24
C ILE A 99 -6.91 3.39 -3.71
N PRO A 100 -6.60 4.50 -3.02
CA PRO A 100 -5.30 4.74 -2.40
C PRO A 100 -4.92 3.60 -1.45
N ALA A 101 -3.73 3.02 -1.62
CA ALA A 101 -3.26 1.87 -0.87
C ALA A 101 -2.09 2.22 0.07
N LEU A 102 -1.13 2.97 -0.45
CA LEU A 102 0.02 3.46 0.29
C LEU A 102 0.62 4.67 -0.42
N GLY A 103 1.29 5.52 0.36
CA GLY A 103 2.12 6.60 -0.17
C GLY A 103 3.60 6.30 -0.08
N THR A 104 4.40 6.92 -0.95
CA THR A 104 5.86 6.91 -0.85
C THR A 104 6.40 8.29 -0.45
N ASP A 105 7.61 8.32 0.13
CA ASP A 105 8.31 9.57 0.47
C ASP A 105 9.05 10.20 -0.73
N PHE A 106 9.16 9.48 -1.84
CA PHE A 106 9.83 9.91 -3.07
C PHE A 106 8.86 10.22 -4.22
N GLY A 107 7.67 10.74 -3.88
CA GLY A 107 6.78 11.38 -4.88
C GLY A 107 5.79 10.47 -5.59
N PHE A 108 5.71 9.17 -5.26
CA PHE A 108 4.75 8.25 -5.89
C PHE A 108 3.58 7.93 -4.96
N GLN A 109 2.42 7.69 -5.57
CA GLN A 109 1.23 7.17 -4.91
C GLN A 109 0.84 5.85 -5.54
N VAL A 110 0.52 4.86 -4.71
CA VAL A 110 0.11 3.53 -5.18
C VAL A 110 -1.37 3.33 -4.88
N PHE A 111 -2.09 2.86 -5.90
CA PHE A 111 -3.52 2.62 -5.88
C PHE A 111 -3.81 1.16 -6.20
N LEU A 112 -4.92 0.67 -5.65
CA LEU A 112 -5.55 -0.59 -6.03
C LEU A 112 -6.72 -0.29 -6.95
N ARG A 113 -6.84 -1.04 -8.03
CA ARG A 113 -7.94 -0.92 -8.97
C ARG A 113 -8.64 -2.26 -9.10
N ARG A 114 -9.97 -2.26 -8.93
CA ARG A 114 -10.80 -3.43 -9.22
C ARG A 114 -11.13 -3.44 -10.71
N ALA A 115 -10.81 -4.53 -11.38
CA ALA A 115 -11.15 -4.79 -12.77
C ALA A 115 -12.31 -5.78 -12.87
N SER A 116 -13.16 -5.62 -13.89
CA SER A 116 -14.24 -6.56 -14.20
C SER A 116 -13.76 -7.83 -14.92
N ARG A 117 -12.46 -7.93 -15.21
CA ARG A 117 -11.80 -9.05 -15.89
C ARG A 117 -10.61 -9.52 -15.06
N ALA A 118 -10.18 -10.75 -15.27
CA ALA A 118 -9.00 -11.29 -14.60
C ALA A 118 -7.70 -10.60 -15.06
N PRO A 119 -6.76 -10.31 -14.15
CA PRO A 119 -6.91 -10.43 -12.69
C PRO A 119 -7.88 -9.37 -12.14
N GLU A 120 -8.71 -9.76 -11.17
CA GLU A 120 -9.75 -8.88 -10.59
C GLU A 120 -9.16 -7.62 -9.95
N TRP A 121 -7.90 -7.68 -9.53
CA TRP A 121 -7.19 -6.55 -8.93
C TRP A 121 -5.91 -6.26 -9.70
N SER A 122 -5.68 -4.98 -9.96
CA SER A 122 -4.43 -4.43 -10.47
C SER A 122 -3.88 -3.35 -9.53
N VAL A 123 -2.57 -3.12 -9.62
CA VAL A 123 -1.88 -2.04 -8.91
C VAL A 123 -1.57 -0.93 -9.90
N VAL A 124 -1.90 0.31 -9.55
CA VAL A 124 -1.59 1.49 -10.36
C VAL A 124 -0.65 2.38 -9.56
N VAL A 125 0.49 2.74 -10.14
CA VAL A 125 1.45 3.68 -9.53
C VAL A 125 1.39 4.99 -10.28
N HIS A 126 1.29 6.10 -9.56
CA HIS A 126 1.23 7.45 -10.12
C HIS A 126 2.39 8.31 -9.60
N ASN A 127 3.05 9.05 -10.48
CA ASN A 127 4.06 10.05 -10.11
C ASN A 127 3.38 11.40 -9.79
N ARG A 128 3.36 11.81 -8.52
CA ARG A 128 2.70 13.05 -8.08
C ARG A 128 3.37 14.32 -8.58
N ASP A 129 4.66 14.26 -8.89
CA ASP A 129 5.47 15.44 -9.20
C ASP A 129 5.48 15.73 -10.71
N GLU A 130 5.66 14.69 -11.54
CA GLU A 130 5.77 14.85 -12.99
C GLU A 130 4.49 14.47 -13.75
N GLY A 131 3.51 13.89 -13.05
CA GLY A 131 2.36 13.26 -13.68
C GLY A 131 2.72 11.93 -14.35
N GLY A 132 1.70 11.18 -14.75
CA GLY A 132 1.87 9.87 -15.39
C GLY A 132 1.66 8.69 -14.43
N TYR A 133 1.34 7.56 -15.04
CA TYR A 133 0.90 6.36 -14.33
C TYR A 133 1.42 5.08 -14.98
N TRP A 134 1.48 4.02 -14.19
CA TRP A 134 1.82 2.67 -14.63
C TRP A 134 0.87 1.68 -13.99
N GLU A 135 0.14 0.95 -14.83
CA GLU A 135 -0.73 -0.14 -14.38
C GLU A 135 0.00 -1.48 -14.46
N HIS A 136 -0.06 -2.22 -13.37
CA HIS A 136 0.48 -3.55 -13.22
C HIS A 136 -0.67 -4.56 -13.08
N PRO A 137 -0.85 -5.49 -14.05
CA PRO A 137 -1.93 -6.48 -14.02
C PRO A 137 -1.59 -7.62 -13.04
N MET A 138 -1.44 -7.29 -11.77
CA MET A 138 -1.13 -8.20 -10.67
C MET A 138 -1.72 -7.69 -9.35
N GLY A 139 -1.91 -8.59 -8.39
CA GLY A 139 -2.40 -8.26 -7.06
C GLY A 139 -1.36 -7.53 -6.20
N PHE A 140 -1.82 -7.02 -5.06
CA PHE A 140 -1.00 -6.24 -4.14
C PHE A 140 0.21 -7.02 -3.62
N ALA A 141 0.02 -8.25 -3.16
CA ALA A 141 1.11 -9.05 -2.59
C ALA A 141 2.20 -9.36 -3.62
N GLU A 142 1.81 -9.62 -4.88
CA GLU A 142 2.77 -9.84 -5.96
C GLU A 142 3.57 -8.56 -6.27
N TRP A 143 2.88 -7.42 -6.40
CA TRP A 143 3.52 -6.14 -6.61
C TRP A 143 4.51 -5.80 -5.47
N LEU A 144 4.10 -5.97 -4.22
CA LEU A 144 4.96 -5.70 -3.06
C LEU A 144 6.15 -6.66 -3.01
N HIS A 145 5.95 -7.94 -3.29
CA HIS A 145 7.03 -8.92 -3.36
C HIS A 145 8.09 -8.51 -4.38
N ARG A 146 7.67 -8.17 -5.61
CA ARG A 146 8.55 -7.71 -6.69
C ARG A 146 9.27 -6.41 -6.33
N GLN A 147 8.57 -5.46 -5.71
CA GLN A 147 9.17 -4.23 -5.19
C GLN A 147 10.26 -4.52 -4.16
N LEU A 148 10.03 -5.45 -3.23
CA LEU A 148 11.04 -5.84 -2.25
C LEU A 148 12.24 -6.53 -2.91
N LEU A 149 12.03 -7.29 -3.99
CA LEU A 149 13.11 -7.86 -4.80
C LEU A 149 13.88 -6.81 -5.63
N GLY A 150 13.38 -5.57 -5.70
CA GLY A 150 13.99 -4.49 -6.48
C GLY A 150 13.62 -4.49 -7.95
N GLU A 151 12.54 -5.18 -8.35
CA GLU A 151 12.01 -5.12 -9.71
C GLU A 151 11.43 -3.72 -10.03
N GLU A 152 11.36 -3.38 -11.32
CA GLU A 152 10.86 -2.09 -11.81
C GLU A 152 9.32 -2.01 -11.76
N VAL A 153 8.75 -1.90 -10.56
CA VAL A 153 7.29 -1.85 -10.34
C VAL A 153 6.78 -0.51 -9.80
N ILE A 154 7.67 0.48 -9.64
CA ILE A 154 7.32 1.85 -9.25
C ILE A 154 7.36 2.79 -10.46
N HIS A 155 8.44 2.70 -11.25
CA HIS A 155 8.67 3.55 -12.41
C HIS A 155 9.52 2.78 -13.45
N PRO A 156 9.23 2.89 -14.76
CA PRO A 156 10.05 2.29 -15.80
C PRO A 156 11.45 2.92 -15.78
N ASN A 157 12.50 2.10 -15.74
CA ASN A 157 13.90 2.54 -15.56
C ASN A 157 14.27 3.03 -14.14
N GLY A 158 13.43 2.80 -13.13
CA GLY A 158 13.72 3.12 -11.74
C GLY A 158 13.59 1.91 -10.83
N THR A 159 14.71 1.41 -10.31
CA THR A 159 14.72 0.37 -9.26
C THR A 159 14.97 1.00 -7.90
N TYR A 160 14.00 0.90 -6.99
CA TYR A 160 14.16 1.31 -5.59
C TYR A 160 14.52 0.09 -4.74
N PHE A 161 15.71 -0.47 -4.98
CA PHE A 161 16.21 -1.62 -4.24
C PHE A 161 17.01 -1.18 -3.00
N TYR A 162 16.62 -1.72 -1.86
CA TYR A 162 17.31 -1.51 -0.59
C TYR A 162 17.97 -2.83 -0.20
N PRO A 163 19.31 -2.94 -0.18
CA PRO A 163 19.99 -4.19 0.11
C PRO A 163 19.85 -4.61 1.58
N GLY A 164 20.02 -5.90 1.85
CA GLY A 164 19.96 -6.47 3.21
C GLY A 164 18.53 -6.69 3.72
N PRO A 165 18.35 -6.94 5.03
CA PRO A 165 17.03 -7.14 5.61
C PRO A 165 16.08 -5.96 5.41
N VAL A 166 14.79 -6.23 5.20
CA VAL A 166 13.78 -5.17 5.10
C VAL A 166 13.67 -4.46 6.44
N ARG A 167 13.74 -3.13 6.42
CA ARG A 167 13.60 -2.29 7.62
C ARG A 167 12.14 -1.92 7.83
N LEU A 168 11.62 -2.15 9.02
CA LEU A 168 10.25 -1.84 9.40
C LEU A 168 10.25 -0.83 10.56
N GLU A 169 9.34 0.13 10.52
CA GLU A 169 9.14 1.12 11.57
C GLU A 169 7.66 1.33 11.84
N HIS A 170 7.24 1.29 13.10
CA HIS A 170 5.89 1.73 13.45
C HIS A 170 5.76 3.24 13.28
N LEU A 171 4.62 3.67 12.74
CA LEU A 171 4.29 5.08 12.73
C LEU A 171 3.92 5.55 14.15
N PRO A 172 4.37 6.75 14.59
CA PRO A 172 4.10 7.24 15.93
C PRO A 172 2.61 7.53 16.12
N MET A 173 1.99 7.00 17.18
CA MET A 173 0.55 7.11 17.42
C MET A 173 0.18 8.40 18.16
N SER A 174 1.11 8.99 18.91
CA SER A 174 0.97 10.27 19.61
C SER A 174 2.11 11.24 19.27
N ALA A 175 1.97 12.53 19.57
CA ALA A 175 3.04 13.51 19.35
C ALA A 175 4.22 13.30 20.32
N GLU A 176 3.95 12.68 21.46
CA GLU A 176 4.91 12.38 22.52
C GLU A 176 5.58 11.00 22.31
N ASP A 177 5.07 10.19 21.39
CA ASP A 177 5.67 8.91 21.03
C ASP A 177 7.06 9.16 20.45
N ARG A 178 8.08 8.78 21.21
CA ARG A 178 9.43 8.65 20.69
C ARG A 178 9.37 7.71 19.49
N ARG A 179 9.99 8.10 18.36
CA ARG A 179 10.00 7.29 17.13
C ARG A 179 10.32 5.83 17.51
N PRO A 180 9.39 4.88 17.27
CA PRO A 180 9.60 3.49 17.62
C PRO A 180 10.90 2.99 17.00
N ALA A 181 11.64 2.17 17.74
CA ALA A 181 12.86 1.57 17.21
C ALA A 181 12.52 0.75 15.96
N ALA A 182 13.27 0.97 14.89
CA ALA A 182 13.15 0.13 13.70
C ALA A 182 13.51 -1.32 14.05
N TRP A 183 12.80 -2.26 13.45
CA TRP A 183 13.20 -3.66 13.43
C TRP A 183 13.44 -4.10 11.99
N TYR A 184 13.99 -5.29 11.85
CA TYR A 184 14.43 -5.81 10.56
C TYR A 184 13.84 -7.19 10.35
N GLY A 185 13.45 -7.47 9.11
CA GLY A 185 13.13 -8.82 8.68
C GLY A 185 14.36 -9.74 8.73
N PRO A 186 14.20 -11.01 8.34
CA PRO A 186 15.35 -11.90 8.18
C PRO A 186 16.27 -11.44 7.06
N ASP A 187 17.49 -12.00 7.05
CA ASP A 187 18.40 -11.85 5.92
C ASP A 187 17.78 -12.51 4.69
N ARG A 188 17.85 -11.80 3.57
CA ARG A 188 17.27 -12.22 2.29
C ARG A 188 18.27 -13.00 1.44
N GLY A 189 19.56 -13.00 1.82
CA GLY A 189 20.60 -13.75 1.11
C GLY A 189 20.82 -13.29 -0.32
N MET A 190 20.42 -12.05 -0.64
CA MET A 190 20.54 -11.42 -1.96
C MET A 190 21.58 -10.31 -1.94
#